data_AF-T0ZVU6-F1
#
_entry.id   AF-T0ZVU6-F1
#
_cell.length_a   1.000
_cell.length_b   1.000
_cell.length_c   1.000
_cell.angle_alpha   90.00
_cell.angle_beta   90.00
_cell.angle_gamma   90.00
#
_symmetry.space_group_name_H-M   'P 1'
#
loop_
_entity.id
_entity.type
_entity.pdbx_description
1 polymer ?
#
loop_
_entity_poly.entity_id
_entity_poly.type
_entity_poly.pdbx_seq_one_letter_code
_entity_poly.pdbx_strand_id
1 'polypeptide(L)'
;MFVLHGQLQIDAQAIQAAEMAVMERAGTRLQAAIVEDSIVLLLSGQPLDESIVGHGPFVMNTQAEIVQAMEDFNNGKFGRIPH
;
A
#
# COMPACT_ATOMS: atom_id res chain seq x y z
N MET A 1 2.23 -1.31 9.05
CA MET A 1 3.58 -1.95 9.04
C MET A 1 3.43 -3.35 8.48
N PHE A 2 4.33 -3.79 7.60
CA PHE A 2 4.33 -5.15 7.03
C PHE A 2 5.59 -5.89 7.46
N VAL A 3 5.45 -7.16 7.87
CA VAL A 3 6.58 -7.99 8.29
C VAL A 3 7.02 -8.86 7.11
N LEU A 4 8.23 -8.62 6.60
CA LEU A 4 8.81 -9.40 5.51
C LEU A 4 9.41 -10.72 5.99
N HIS A 5 10.01 -10.70 7.18
CA HIS A 5 10.67 -11.83 7.81
C HIS A 5 10.61 -11.69 9.33
N GLY A 6 10.60 -12.83 10.04
CA GLY A 6 10.62 -12.91 11.49
C GLY A 6 9.25 -12.71 12.12
N GLN A 7 9.26 -12.36 13.41
CA GLN A 7 8.08 -12.16 14.22
C GLN A 7 8.27 -10.99 15.18
N LEU A 8 7.26 -10.14 15.22
CA LEU A 8 7.14 -9.05 16.19
C LEU A 8 5.96 -9.30 17.13
N GLN A 9 6.01 -8.63 18.28
CA GLN A 9 4.85 -8.48 19.15
C GLN A 9 4.53 -7.00 19.34
N ILE A 10 3.31 -6.60 18.98
CA ILE A 10 2.78 -5.25 19.19
C ILE A 10 1.65 -5.38 20.21
N ASP A 11 1.79 -4.71 21.35
CA ASP A 11 0.93 -4.91 22.52
C ASP A 11 0.81 -6.41 22.87
N ALA A 12 -0.38 -7.00 22.77
CA ALA A 12 -0.62 -8.42 23.03
C ALA A 12 -0.68 -9.28 21.76
N GLN A 13 -0.44 -8.71 20.58
CA GLN A 13 -0.60 -9.39 19.29
C GLN A 13 0.75 -9.75 18.68
N ALA A 14 0.91 -11.03 18.35
CA ALA A 14 2.01 -11.50 17.52
C ALA A 14 1.70 -11.19 16.05
N ILE A 15 2.65 -10.56 15.35
CA ILE A 15 2.58 -10.26 13.93
C ILE A 15 3.69 -11.06 13.24
N GLN A 16 3.30 -11.97 12.36
CA GLN A 16 4.18 -12.91 11.68
C GLN A 16 4.60 -12.42 10.29
N ALA A 17 5.58 -13.08 9.69
CA ALA A 17 5.96 -12.84 8.31
C ALA A 17 4.75 -12.94 7.35
N ALA A 18 4.73 -12.05 6.35
CA ALA A 18 3.63 -11.84 5.41
C ALA A 18 2.32 -11.28 6.01
N GLU A 19 2.34 -10.79 7.25
CA GLU A 19 1.21 -10.10 7.87
C GLU A 19 1.37 -8.57 7.86
N MET A 20 0.22 -7.89 7.91
CA MET A 20 0.13 -6.43 7.99
C MET A 20 -0.55 -6.01 9.29
N ALA A 21 0.15 -5.20 10.08
CA ALA A 21 -0.43 -4.47 11.20
C ALA A 21 -0.85 -3.07 10.74
N VAL A 22 -2.13 -2.73 10.87
CA VAL A 22 -2.66 -1.38 10.62
C VAL A 22 -2.77 -0.66 11.96
N MET A 23 -2.21 0.55 12.03
CA MET A 23 -2.21 1.36 13.24
C MET A 23 -3.18 2.53 13.12
N GLU A 24 -3.58 3.06 14.27
CA GLU A 24 -4.33 4.31 14.35
C GLU A 24 -3.53 5.47 13.75
N ARG A 25 -4.25 6.42 13.14
CA ARG A 25 -3.64 7.64 12.58
C ARG A 25 -3.13 8.59 13.66
N ALA A 26 -3.72 8.53 14.85
CA ALA A 26 -3.34 9.36 15.97
C ALA A 26 -2.12 8.80 16.71
N GLY A 27 -1.21 9.68 17.11
CA GLY A 27 0.01 9.33 17.83
C GLY A 27 1.27 9.41 16.97
N THR A 28 2.42 9.36 17.63
CA THR A 28 3.75 9.55 16.99
C THR A 28 4.75 8.48 17.40
N ARG A 29 4.35 7.52 18.24
CA ARG A 29 5.22 6.49 18.78
C ARG A 29 4.67 5.11 18.49
N LEU A 30 5.57 4.23 18.05
CA LEU A 30 5.32 2.82 17.83
C LEU A 30 6.24 2.03 18.74
N GLN A 31 5.70 0.99 19.37
CA GLN A 31 6.44 0.09 20.24
C GLN A 31 6.15 -1.34 19.79
N ALA A 32 7.22 -2.11 19.60
CA ALA A 32 7.14 -3.52 19.27
C ALA A 32 8.26 -4.23 20.02
N ALA A 33 7.96 -5.42 20.55
CA ALA A 33 8.96 -6.35 21.02
C ALA A 33 9.41 -7.24 19.86
N ILE A 34 10.72 -7.44 19.76
CA ILE A 34 11.30 -8.38 18.80
C ILE A 34 11.20 -9.77 19.41
N VAL A 35 10.44 -10.67 18.78
CA VAL A 35 10.36 -12.08 19.19
C VAL A 35 11.41 -12.89 18.44
N GLU A 36 11.59 -12.59 17.15
CA GLU A 36 12.61 -13.15 16.27
C GLU A 36 13.27 -12.06 15.43
N ASP A 37 14.48 -12.30 14.92
CA ASP A 37 15.17 -11.38 14.01
C ASP A 37 14.28 -11.05 12.79
N SER A 38 13.93 -9.77 12.66
CA SER A 38 12.84 -9.33 11.80
C SER A 38 13.27 -8.27 10.78
N ILE A 39 12.70 -8.37 9.57
CA ILE A 39 12.77 -7.34 8.54
C ILE A 39 11.35 -6.80 8.35
N VAL A 40 11.19 -5.49 8.48
CA VAL A 40 9.88 -4.84 8.46
C VAL A 40 9.85 -3.62 7.54
N LEU A 41 8.68 -3.37 6.95
CA LEU A 41 8.36 -2.18 6.18
C LEU A 41 7.36 -1.32 6.95
N LEU A 42 7.79 -0.12 7.33
CA LEU A 42 6.89 0.90 7.86
C LEU A 42 6.41 1.78 6.71
N LEU A 43 5.12 1.71 6.41
CA LEU A 43 4.46 2.52 5.39
C LEU A 43 3.57 3.55 6.12
N SER A 44 3.84 4.83 5.89
CA SER A 44 3.08 5.94 6.50
C SER A 44 3.01 7.11 5.53
N GLY A 45 1.89 7.83 5.52
CA GLY A 45 1.70 9.02 4.70
C GLY A 45 0.47 9.81 5.15
N GLN A 46 0.39 11.06 4.73
CA GLN A 46 -0.81 11.86 4.91
C GLN A 46 -1.93 11.31 4.01
N PRO A 47 -3.17 11.17 4.51
CA PRO A 47 -4.31 10.86 3.67
C PRO A 47 -4.44 11.87 2.52
N LEU A 48 -4.73 11.39 1.32
CA LEU A 48 -4.99 12.26 0.16
C LEU A 48 -6.38 12.92 0.24
N ASP A 49 -7.31 12.30 0.98
CA ASP A 49 -8.69 12.76 1.14
C ASP A 49 -9.45 12.95 -0.19
N GLU A 50 -9.10 12.15 -1.19
CA GLU A 50 -9.72 12.09 -2.51
C GLU A 50 -10.45 10.76 -2.75
N SER A 51 -11.41 10.76 -3.68
CA SER A 51 -12.04 9.52 -4.17
C SER A 51 -10.99 8.64 -4.86
N ILE A 52 -11.07 7.33 -4.65
CA ILE A 52 -10.20 6.33 -5.28
C ILE A 52 -11.08 5.34 -6.05
N VAL A 53 -10.90 5.30 -7.36
CA VAL A 53 -11.57 4.36 -8.28
C VAL A 53 -10.49 3.60 -9.04
N GLY A 54 -10.45 2.28 -8.89
CA GLY A 54 -9.46 1.41 -9.52
C GLY A 54 -10.09 0.39 -10.48
N HIS A 55 -9.47 0.18 -11.64
CA HIS A 55 -9.81 -0.90 -12.56
C HIS A 55 -8.56 -1.44 -13.26
N GLY A 56 -8.22 -2.70 -13.00
CA GLY A 56 -7.00 -3.32 -13.54
C GLY A 56 -5.75 -2.54 -13.14
N PRO A 57 -4.93 -2.07 -14.10
CA PRO A 57 -3.69 -1.33 -13.82
C PRO A 57 -3.90 0.17 -13.58
N PHE A 58 -5.14 0.68 -13.64
CA PHE A 58 -5.42 2.12 -13.55
C PHE A 58 -6.12 2.47 -12.23
N VAL A 59 -5.70 3.56 -11.61
CA VAL A 59 -6.31 4.16 -10.41
C VAL A 59 -6.50 5.65 -10.67
N MET A 60 -7.74 6.14 -10.59
CA MET A 60 -8.15 7.53 -10.83
C MET A 60 -9.17 7.97 -9.76
N ASN A 61 -9.70 9.19 -9.85
CA ASN A 61 -10.67 9.70 -8.86
C ASN A 61 -12.13 9.41 -9.25
N THR A 62 -12.42 9.20 -10.54
CA THR A 62 -13.78 8.96 -11.06
C THR A 62 -13.85 7.80 -12.08
N GLN A 63 -15.05 7.24 -12.27
CA GLN A 63 -15.27 6.19 -13.27
C GLN A 63 -15.04 6.67 -14.72
N ALA A 64 -15.32 7.94 -15.01
CA ALA A 64 -15.10 8.52 -16.34
C ALA A 64 -13.61 8.60 -16.70
N GLU A 65 -12.76 8.97 -15.74
CA GLU A 65 -11.31 8.99 -15.91
C GLU A 65 -10.73 7.59 -16.15
N ILE A 66 -11.30 6.56 -15.50
CA ILE A 66 -10.92 5.16 -15.79
C ILE A 66 -11.23 4.79 -17.23
N VAL A 67 -12.43 5.13 -17.74
CA VAL A 67 -12.80 4.86 -19.14
C VAL A 67 -11.84 5.57 -20.08
N GLN A 68 -11.54 6.85 -19.82
CA GLN A 68 -10.60 7.62 -20.62
C GLN A 68 -9.19 7.01 -20.62
N ALA A 69 -8.68 6.56 -19.46
CA ALA A 69 -7.37 5.94 -19.34
C ALA A 69 -7.27 4.64 -20.15
N MET A 70 -8.32 3.82 -20.14
CA MET A 70 -8.41 2.60 -20.95
C MET A 70 -8.44 2.91 -22.44
N GLU A 71 -9.22 3.91 -22.86
CA GLU A 71 -9.26 4.35 -24.26
C GLU A 71 -7.90 4.87 -24.72
N ASP A 72 -7.22 5.68 -23.91
CA ASP A 72 -5.90 6.20 -24.22
C ASP A 72 -4.85 5.09 -24.31
N PHE A 73 -4.92 4.08 -23.44
CA PHE A 73 -4.07 2.90 -23.52
C PHE A 73 -4.32 2.11 -24.81
N ASN A 74 -5.59 1.80 -25.11
CA ASN A 74 -5.99 1.06 -26.31
C ASN A 74 -5.62 1.81 -27.60
N ASN A 75 -5.63 3.13 -27.56
CA ASN A 75 -5.22 4.01 -28.67
C ASN A 75 -3.69 4.25 -28.73
N GLY A 76 -2.90 3.59 -27.88
CA GLY A 76 -1.43 3.65 -27.91
C GLY A 76 -0.84 4.97 -27.41
N LYS A 77 -1.59 5.75 -26.61
CA LYS A 77 -1.13 7.06 -26.09
C LYS A 77 -0.21 6.96 -24.86
N PHE A 78 0.08 5.76 -24.38
CA PHE A 78 0.92 5.50 -23.20
C PHE A 78 2.42 5.35 -23.53
N GLY A 79 2.81 5.65 -24.77
CA GLY A 79 4.16 5.42 -25.27
C GLY A 79 4.39 3.96 -25.66
N ARG A 80 5.61 3.66 -26.10
CA ARG A 80 6.04 2.31 -26.51
C ARG A 80 7.39 2.04 -25.86
N ILE A 81 7.62 0.79 -25.44
CA ILE A 81 8.94 0.34 -24.99
C ILE A 81 9.66 -0.20 -26.24
N PRO A 82 10.65 0.52 -26.79
CA PRO A 82 11.41 0.01 -27.94
C PRO A 82 12.29 -1.17 -27.51
N HIS A 83 12.53 -2.08 -28.47
CA HIS A 83 13.44 -3.22 -28.32
C HIS A 83 14.88 -2.82 -28.62
#